data_AF-A0A6A4SJC7-F1
#
_entry.id   AF-A0A6A4SJC7-F1
#
_cell.length_a   1.000
_cell.length_b   1.000
_cell.length_c   1.000
_cell.angle_alpha   90.00
_cell.angle_beta   90.00
_cell.angle_gamma   90.00
#
_symmetry.space_group_name_H-M   'P 1'
#
loop_
_entity.id
_entity.type
_entity.pdbx_description
1 polymer ?
#
loop_
_entity_poly.entity_id
_entity_poly.type
_entity_poly.pdbx_seq_one_letter_code
_entity_poly.pdbx_strand_id
1 'polypeptide(L)'
;MSGTLCCLIRIICVHYGTLVISAFQEWINNVHAGSFSCQGNHIKASSKLVAFNMEQAGGGMLGLSSVKPGPDGQWTVTQISCHSDLITDMDFSPFDEYLLATCSGDEMDKMLRVFDPRAQLTPVQSAKSLQNNKDSRVLWAKDDLLLTTGFDMDLAVAAILQQQQGAGNNAG
;
A
#
# COMPACT_ATOMS: atom_id res chain seq x y z
N MET A 1 2.14 3.01 30.74
CA MET A 1 0.92 3.29 29.97
C MET A 1 1.38 3.72 28.60
N SER A 2 1.42 2.79 27.64
CA SER A 2 1.83 3.10 26.27
C SER A 2 0.68 3.89 25.63
N GLY A 3 0.82 5.20 25.54
CA GLY A 3 -0.14 6.03 24.83
C GLY A 3 0.01 5.73 23.35
N THR A 4 -0.94 4.98 22.78
CA THR A 4 -1.10 4.87 21.34
C THR A 4 -1.25 6.28 20.79
N LEU A 5 -0.19 6.81 20.16
CA LEU A 5 -0.25 8.07 19.45
C LEU A 5 -1.17 7.84 18.25
N CYS A 6 -2.41 8.30 18.32
CA CYS A 6 -3.25 8.40 17.13
C CYS A 6 -2.56 9.35 16.17
N CYS A 7 -2.00 8.81 15.09
CA CYS A 7 -1.46 9.63 14.02
C CYS A 7 -2.63 10.23 13.23
N LEU A 8 -2.42 11.42 12.68
CA LEU A 8 -3.39 12.08 11.83
C LEU A 8 -2.79 12.27 10.44
N ILE A 9 -3.51 11.86 9.40
CA ILE A 9 -3.12 12.15 8.01
C ILE A 9 -3.83 13.41 7.58
N ARG A 10 -3.06 14.43 7.16
CA ARG A 10 -3.56 15.70 6.64
C ARG A 10 -3.55 15.68 5.12
N ILE A 11 -4.71 15.93 4.50
CA ILE A 11 -4.83 16.07 3.04
C ILE A 11 -4.79 17.56 2.67
N ILE A 12 -3.96 17.94 1.71
CA ILE A 12 -3.84 19.32 1.22
C ILE A 12 -4.21 19.34 -0.27
N CYS A 13 -5.26 20.09 -0.62
CA CYS A 13 -5.70 20.27 -2.00
C CYS A 13 -5.04 21.50 -2.64
N VAL A 14 -4.51 21.34 -3.85
CA VAL A 14 -3.94 22.43 -4.66
C VAL A 14 -4.87 22.71 -5.84
N HIS A 15 -5.35 23.95 -5.97
CA HIS A 15 -6.20 24.38 -7.09
C HIS A 15 -5.38 25.11 -8.16
N TYR A 16 -5.18 24.45 -9.30
CA TYR A 16 -4.32 24.92 -10.39
C TYR A 16 -4.81 26.21 -11.09
N GLY A 17 -6.07 26.61 -10.92
CA GLY A 17 -6.62 27.85 -11.51
C GLY A 17 -6.17 29.13 -10.81
N THR A 18 -5.64 29.05 -9.59
CA THR A 18 -5.24 30.22 -8.79
C THR A 18 -3.90 30.03 -8.09
N LEU A 19 -3.24 28.86 -8.19
CA LEU A 19 -2.02 28.50 -7.45
C LEU A 19 -2.12 28.81 -5.95
N VAL A 20 -3.32 28.66 -5.38
CA VAL A 20 -3.53 28.79 -3.94
C VAL A 20 -3.50 27.39 -3.33
N ILE A 21 -2.59 27.17 -2.38
CA ILE A 21 -2.71 26.07 -1.43
C ILE A 21 -3.90 26.43 -0.53
N SER A 22 -5.09 25.95 -0.85
CA SER A 22 -6.23 26.08 0.06
C SER A 22 -6.03 25.07 1.18
N ALA A 23 -5.71 25.54 2.37
CA ALA A 23 -5.63 24.68 3.55
C ALA A 23 -7.05 24.21 3.93
N PHE A 24 -7.54 23.15 3.28
CA PHE A 24 -8.60 22.34 3.89
C PHE A 24 -7.97 21.57 5.04
N GLN A 25 -8.23 21.99 6.28
CA GLN A 25 -7.70 21.36 7.49
C GLN A 25 -8.61 20.21 7.92
N GLU A 26 -8.66 19.16 7.13
CA GLU A 26 -9.37 17.93 7.51
C GLU A 26 -8.38 16.77 7.68
N TRP A 27 -8.70 15.89 8.63
CA TRP A 27 -7.79 14.87 9.15
C TRP A 27 -8.45 13.50 9.10
N ILE A 28 -7.70 12.51 8.62
CA ILE A 28 -8.07 11.11 8.84
C ILE A 28 -7.69 10.78 10.29
N ASN A 29 -8.70 10.53 11.12
CA ASN A 29 -8.56 10.20 12.53
C ASN A 29 -8.36 8.70 12.75
N ASN A 30 -7.91 8.33 13.95
CA ASN A 30 -7.75 6.93 14.39
C ASN A 30 -6.81 6.09 13.51
N VAL A 31 -5.78 6.73 12.94
CA VAL A 31 -4.70 6.02 12.24
C VAL A 31 -3.72 5.51 13.29
N HIS A 32 -3.57 4.19 13.35
CA HIS A 32 -2.54 3.53 14.15
C HIS A 32 -1.27 3.39 13.31
N ALA A 33 -0.48 4.45 13.19
CA ALA A 33 0.81 4.34 12.49
C ALA A 33 1.86 3.76 13.45
N GLY A 34 2.58 2.73 13.01
CA GLY A 34 3.64 2.11 13.77
C GLY A 34 4.97 2.85 13.66
N SER A 35 5.94 2.46 14.49
CA SER A 35 7.33 2.86 14.33
C SER A 35 7.98 2.00 13.23
N PHE A 36 8.08 2.55 12.02
CA PHE A 36 8.64 1.84 10.87
C PHE A 36 10.16 2.04 10.81
N SER A 37 10.91 0.95 10.69
CA SER A 37 12.38 0.97 10.54
C SER A 37 12.84 0.86 9.09
N CYS A 38 11.92 0.95 8.11
CA CYS A 38 12.22 0.86 6.68
C CYS A 38 12.29 2.24 6.02
N GLN A 39 13.04 2.38 4.92
CA GLN A 39 13.24 3.67 4.24
C GLN A 39 12.33 3.87 3.00
N GLY A 40 11.31 3.01 2.83
CA GLY A 40 10.33 3.13 1.74
C GLY A 40 9.14 4.04 2.08
N ASN A 41 8.15 4.09 1.20
CA ASN A 41 6.97 4.93 1.41
C ASN A 41 6.02 4.31 2.45
N HIS A 42 5.70 5.07 3.50
CA HIS A 42 4.69 4.67 4.51
C HIS A 42 3.30 5.24 4.23
N ILE A 43 3.20 6.18 3.30
CA ILE A 43 1.94 6.77 2.82
C ILE A 43 2.07 7.05 1.33
N LYS A 44 1.00 6.80 0.59
CA LYS A 44 0.91 7.10 -0.83
C LYS A 44 -0.52 7.39 -1.22
N ALA A 45 -0.72 8.08 -2.33
CA ALA A 45 -2.06 8.39 -2.82
C ALA A 45 -2.15 8.23 -4.33
N SER A 46 -3.34 7.84 -4.80
CA SER A 46 -3.80 7.99 -6.17
C SER A 46 -4.78 9.16 -6.25
N SER A 47 -5.46 9.32 -7.39
CA SER A 47 -6.55 10.28 -7.53
C SER A 47 -7.79 9.92 -6.69
N LYS A 48 -7.91 8.65 -6.25
CA LYS A 48 -9.09 8.10 -5.57
C LYS A 48 -8.81 7.67 -4.14
N LEU A 49 -7.65 7.09 -3.89
CA LEU A 49 -7.34 6.42 -2.63
C LEU A 49 -6.09 7.00 -1.98
N VAL A 50 -6.05 6.92 -0.66
CA VAL A 50 -4.85 7.11 0.16
C VAL A 50 -4.55 5.78 0.83
N ALA A 51 -3.31 5.34 0.70
CA ALA A 51 -2.76 4.13 1.29
C ALA A 51 -1.72 4.52 2.34
N PHE A 52 -1.72 3.85 3.48
CA PHE A 52 -0.74 4.09 4.53
C PHE A 52 -0.51 2.83 5.37
N ASN A 53 0.69 2.70 5.93
CA ASN A 53 0.98 1.60 6.84
C ASN A 53 0.20 1.77 8.15
N MET A 54 -0.39 0.69 8.64
CA MET A 54 -0.95 0.60 9.99
C MET A 54 -0.22 -0.46 10.81
N GLU A 55 -0.16 -0.23 12.12
CA GLU A 55 0.43 -1.16 13.07
C GLU A 55 -0.56 -2.29 13.40
N GLN A 56 -0.14 -3.52 13.16
CA GLN A 56 -0.69 -4.71 13.79
C GLN A 56 0.47 -5.46 14.44
N ALA A 57 0.26 -5.98 15.65
CA ALA A 57 1.27 -6.76 16.35
C ALA A 57 1.72 -7.96 15.50
N GLY A 58 2.93 -7.87 14.93
CA GLY A 58 3.58 -8.95 14.19
C GLY A 58 3.13 -9.13 12.73
N GLY A 59 2.60 -8.10 12.06
CA GLY A 59 2.25 -8.19 10.63
C GLY A 59 2.17 -6.84 9.90
N GLY A 60 2.23 -6.89 8.57
CA GLY A 60 2.10 -5.72 7.69
C GLY A 60 0.66 -5.42 7.34
N MET A 61 0.06 -4.48 8.06
CA MET A 61 -1.30 -4.00 7.79
C MET A 61 -1.28 -2.72 6.96
N LEU A 62 -2.17 -2.67 5.97
CA LEU A 62 -2.39 -1.52 5.11
C LEU A 62 -3.72 -0.85 5.47
N GLY A 63 -3.69 0.47 5.66
CA GLY A 63 -4.86 1.32 5.71
C GLY A 63 -5.16 1.91 4.35
N LEU A 64 -6.42 1.83 3.94
CA LEU A 64 -6.94 2.43 2.73
C LEU A 64 -8.12 3.35 3.05
N SER A 65 -8.09 4.56 2.53
CA SER A 65 -9.23 5.48 2.57
C SER A 65 -9.41 6.18 1.23
N SER A 66 -10.57 6.80 1.04
CA SER A 66 -10.80 7.69 -0.10
C SER A 66 -10.04 9.01 0.09
N VAL A 67 -9.63 9.65 -1.02
CA VAL A 67 -9.02 11.00 -1.00
C VAL A 67 -10.03 12.04 -0.50
N LYS A 68 -11.32 11.85 -0.80
CA LYS A 68 -12.41 12.71 -0.35
C LYS A 68 -13.20 12.03 0.76
N PRO A 69 -13.77 12.80 1.71
CA PRO A 69 -14.66 12.23 2.71
C PRO A 69 -15.92 11.65 2.05
N GLY A 70 -16.59 10.77 2.78
CA GLY A 70 -17.90 10.26 2.41
C GLY A 70 -18.97 11.36 2.41
N PRO A 71 -20.21 11.04 1.98
CA PRO A 71 -21.32 11.99 1.98
C PRO A 71 -21.65 12.59 3.36
N ASP A 72 -21.26 11.90 4.43
CA ASP A 72 -21.39 12.31 5.83
C ASP A 72 -20.24 13.20 6.33
N GLY A 73 -19.29 13.54 5.46
CA GLY A 73 -18.10 14.31 5.81
C GLY A 73 -17.03 13.52 6.55
N GLN A 74 -17.15 12.19 6.65
CA GLN A 74 -16.19 11.35 7.38
C GLN A 74 -15.36 10.47 6.45
N TRP A 75 -14.11 10.22 6.84
CA TRP A 75 -13.27 9.21 6.19
C TRP A 75 -13.46 7.86 6.86
N THR A 76 -13.73 6.85 6.05
CA THR A 76 -13.66 5.45 6.47
C THR A 76 -12.31 4.87 6.07
N VAL A 77 -11.66 4.18 7.02
CA VAL A 77 -10.41 3.45 6.78
C VAL A 77 -10.73 1.96 6.69
N THR A 78 -10.43 1.37 5.54
CA THR A 78 -10.42 -0.08 5.34
C THR A 78 -9.06 -0.62 5.75
N GLN A 79 -9.04 -1.68 6.56
CA GLN A 79 -7.81 -2.33 6.99
C GLN A 79 -7.60 -3.63 6.22
N ILE A 80 -6.42 -3.81 5.64
CA ILE A 80 -6.05 -5.00 4.87
C ILE A 80 -4.81 -5.63 5.47
N SER A 81 -4.91 -6.89 5.88
CA SER A 81 -3.75 -7.70 6.26
C SER A 81 -3.01 -8.12 4.98
N CYS A 82 -1.88 -7.47 4.71
CA CYS A 82 -1.19 -7.63 3.43
C CYS A 82 -0.06 -8.64 3.51
N HIS A 83 0.74 -8.61 4.58
CA HIS A 83 1.95 -9.41 4.74
C HIS A 83 2.11 -9.87 6.18
N SER A 84 2.85 -10.96 6.41
CA SER A 84 3.19 -11.46 7.76
C SER A 84 4.19 -10.59 8.49
N ASP A 85 4.81 -9.63 7.80
CA ASP A 85 5.79 -8.70 8.35
C ASP A 85 5.59 -7.30 7.74
N LEU A 86 6.37 -6.32 8.20
CA LEU A 86 6.25 -4.92 7.83
C LEU A 86 6.16 -4.70 6.32
N ILE A 87 5.20 -3.86 5.89
CA ILE A 87 5.16 -3.30 4.53
C ILE A 87 6.32 -2.32 4.40
N THR A 88 7.29 -2.64 3.55
CA THR A 88 8.51 -1.84 3.39
C THR A 88 8.33 -0.71 2.40
N ASP A 89 7.48 -0.90 1.39
CA ASP A 89 7.15 0.12 0.38
C ASP A 89 5.82 -0.19 -0.33
N MET A 90 5.24 0.84 -0.95
CA MET A 90 3.99 0.75 -1.71
C MET A 90 3.99 1.69 -2.92
N ASP A 91 3.28 1.30 -3.98
CA ASP A 91 3.13 2.13 -5.18
C ASP A 91 1.76 1.95 -5.83
N PHE A 92 1.05 3.05 -6.05
CA PHE A 92 -0.18 3.04 -6.85
C PHE A 92 0.19 2.98 -8.32
N SER A 93 -0.56 2.19 -9.09
CA SER A 93 -0.35 2.11 -10.53
C SER A 93 -0.67 3.47 -11.17
N PRO A 94 0.21 4.01 -12.04
CA PRO A 94 -0.11 5.17 -12.85
C PRO A 94 -1.11 4.82 -13.98
N PHE A 95 -1.43 3.54 -14.18
CA PHE A 95 -2.31 3.04 -15.23
C PHE A 95 -3.73 2.72 -14.73
N ASP A 96 -3.89 2.40 -13.44
CA ASP A 96 -5.19 2.24 -12.77
C ASP A 96 -5.11 2.78 -11.34
N GLU A 97 -5.90 3.80 -11.05
CA GLU A 97 -5.92 4.53 -9.79
C GLU A 97 -6.37 3.71 -8.56
N TYR A 98 -6.86 2.49 -8.76
CA TYR A 98 -7.24 1.56 -7.69
C TYR A 98 -6.24 0.43 -7.46
N LEU A 99 -5.29 0.22 -8.39
CA LEU A 99 -4.28 -0.82 -8.23
C LEU A 99 -3.14 -0.33 -7.35
N LEU A 100 -2.88 -1.07 -6.28
CA LEU A 100 -1.79 -0.80 -5.35
C LEU A 100 -0.86 -2.00 -5.25
N ALA A 101 0.42 -1.78 -5.53
CA ALA A 101 1.47 -2.76 -5.28
C ALA A 101 2.08 -2.51 -3.89
N THR A 102 2.41 -3.59 -3.19
CA THR A 102 3.08 -3.55 -1.89
C THR A 102 4.18 -4.61 -1.86
N CYS A 103 5.25 -4.33 -1.11
CA CYS A 103 6.27 -5.30 -0.78
C CYS A 103 6.58 -5.26 0.72
N SER A 104 7.17 -6.34 1.22
CA SER A 104 7.41 -6.55 2.64
C SER A 104 8.82 -7.06 2.91
N GLY A 105 9.29 -6.82 4.13
CA GLY A 105 10.51 -7.41 4.68
C GLY A 105 10.36 -8.89 5.05
N ASP A 106 9.14 -9.46 5.00
CA ASP A 106 8.82 -10.83 5.41
C ASP A 106 9.79 -11.86 4.82
N GLU A 107 10.47 -12.61 5.67
CA GLU A 107 11.44 -13.63 5.27
C GLU A 107 10.82 -14.97 4.86
N MET A 108 9.58 -15.24 5.27
CA MET A 108 8.91 -16.51 5.00
C MET A 108 8.15 -16.52 3.68
N ASP A 109 7.37 -15.47 3.41
CA ASP A 109 6.47 -15.40 2.26
C ASP A 109 6.80 -14.21 1.35
N LYS A 110 8.06 -14.18 0.88
CA LYS A 110 8.73 -13.18 0.03
C LYS A 110 7.97 -12.86 -1.27
N MET A 111 6.82 -12.23 -1.14
CA MET A 111 5.88 -11.97 -2.22
C MET A 111 5.64 -10.47 -2.34
N LEU A 112 5.73 -9.98 -3.56
CA LEU A 112 5.13 -8.73 -3.97
C LEU A 112 3.64 -8.99 -4.19
N ARG A 113 2.78 -8.09 -3.72
CA ARG A 113 1.32 -8.23 -3.77
C ARG A 113 0.68 -7.03 -4.43
N VAL A 114 -0.29 -7.29 -5.29
CA VAL A 114 -1.14 -6.26 -5.91
C VAL A 114 -2.57 -6.40 -5.39
N PHE A 115 -3.17 -5.27 -5.01
CA PHE A 115 -4.52 -5.19 -4.49
C PHE A 115 -5.40 -4.36 -5.42
N ASP A 116 -6.65 -4.80 -5.60
CA ASP A 116 -7.73 -4.02 -6.17
C ASP A 116 -8.91 -4.02 -5.18
N PRO A 117 -9.06 -2.95 -4.36
CA PRO A 117 -10.12 -2.87 -3.36
C PRO A 117 -11.54 -2.91 -3.93
N ARG A 118 -11.71 -2.68 -5.25
CA ARG A 118 -13.02 -2.79 -5.92
C ARG A 118 -13.41 -4.25 -6.16
N ALA A 119 -12.42 -5.13 -6.33
CA ALA A 119 -12.63 -6.55 -6.59
C ALA A 119 -12.74 -7.33 -5.27
N GLN A 120 -11.72 -7.20 -4.42
CA GLN A 120 -11.63 -7.92 -3.14
C GLN A 120 -10.56 -7.29 -2.24
N LEU A 121 -10.63 -7.58 -0.95
CA LEU A 121 -9.63 -7.10 0.03
C LEU A 121 -8.39 -8.01 0.11
N THR A 122 -8.40 -9.16 -0.55
CA THR A 122 -7.24 -10.05 -0.70
C THR A 122 -6.41 -9.70 -1.94
N PRO A 123 -5.11 -10.05 -2.00
CA PRO A 123 -4.31 -9.79 -3.19
C PRO A 123 -4.98 -10.35 -4.45
N VAL A 124 -5.08 -9.53 -5.49
CA VAL A 124 -5.58 -9.98 -6.81
C VAL A 124 -4.46 -10.65 -7.61
N GLN A 125 -3.21 -10.29 -7.32
CA GLN A 125 -2.04 -10.89 -7.93
C GLN A 125 -0.90 -10.92 -6.92
N SER A 126 0.03 -11.85 -7.12
CA SER A 126 1.23 -11.96 -6.30
C SER A 126 2.38 -12.51 -7.14
N ALA A 127 3.58 -12.01 -6.90
CA ALA A 127 4.80 -12.42 -7.58
C ALA A 127 5.92 -12.61 -6.55
N LYS A 128 6.85 -13.52 -6.80
CA LYS A 128 8.02 -13.67 -5.93
C LYS A 128 8.88 -12.41 -5.96
N SER A 129 9.29 -11.95 -4.79
CA SER A 129 10.18 -10.81 -4.59
C SER A 129 11.63 -11.26 -4.36
N LEU A 130 12.51 -10.29 -4.15
CA LEU A 130 13.92 -10.47 -3.80
C LEU A 130 14.09 -11.34 -2.55
N GLN A 131 14.84 -12.43 -2.71
CA GLN A 131 15.22 -13.28 -1.57
C GLN A 131 16.23 -12.55 -0.68
N ASN A 132 16.18 -12.81 0.63
CA ASN A 132 17.10 -12.29 1.65
C ASN A 132 17.10 -10.76 1.86
N ASN A 133 16.09 -10.05 1.37
CA ASN A 133 15.99 -8.61 1.57
C ASN A 133 15.00 -8.24 2.69
N LYS A 134 15.46 -7.43 3.65
CA LYS A 134 14.65 -6.89 4.77
C LYS A 134 13.99 -5.56 4.45
N ASP A 135 14.52 -4.83 3.47
CA ASP A 135 13.97 -3.54 3.06
C ASP A 135 13.87 -3.46 1.54
N SER A 136 12.68 -3.71 1.01
CA SER A 136 12.43 -3.74 -0.43
C SER A 136 11.66 -2.52 -0.90
N ARG A 137 11.89 -2.11 -2.15
CA ARG A 137 11.13 -1.06 -2.84
C ARG A 137 10.29 -1.64 -3.96
N VAL A 138 9.24 -0.95 -4.36
CA VAL A 138 8.38 -1.36 -5.47
C VAL A 138 7.97 -0.15 -6.31
N LEU A 139 7.97 -0.31 -7.64
CA LEU A 139 7.45 0.69 -8.57
C LEU A 139 6.77 0.07 -9.78
N TRP A 140 5.76 0.75 -10.32
CA TRP A 140 5.13 0.40 -11.60
C TRP A 140 5.92 0.93 -12.79
N ALA A 141 6.36 0.04 -13.66
CA ALA A 141 6.99 0.39 -14.93
C ALA A 141 6.00 0.31 -16.11
N LYS A 142 5.03 -0.60 -16.04
CA LYS A 142 3.96 -0.79 -17.02
C LYS A 142 2.72 -1.37 -16.31
N ASP A 143 1.57 -1.43 -16.98
CA ASP A 143 0.31 -1.98 -16.46
C ASP A 143 0.43 -3.45 -15.97
N ASP A 144 1.38 -4.21 -16.49
CA ASP A 144 1.68 -5.60 -16.17
C ASP A 144 3.10 -5.82 -15.61
N LEU A 145 3.85 -4.74 -15.35
CA LEU A 145 5.27 -4.80 -15.00
C LEU A 145 5.60 -3.95 -13.77
N LEU A 146 6.14 -4.61 -12.76
CA LEU A 146 6.66 -4.00 -11.54
C LEU A 146 8.17 -4.18 -11.48
N LEU A 147 8.87 -3.18 -10.95
CA LEU A 147 10.29 -3.31 -10.58
C LEU A 147 10.41 -3.27 -9.06
N THR A 148 11.29 -4.09 -8.51
CA THR A 148 11.62 -4.12 -7.09
C THR A 148 13.13 -4.05 -6.89
N THR A 149 13.58 -3.37 -5.84
CA THR A 149 15.00 -3.30 -5.46
C THR A 149 15.17 -3.54 -3.96
N GLY A 150 16.38 -3.86 -3.52
CA GLY A 150 16.72 -4.17 -2.14
C GLY A 150 17.99 -3.53 -1.61
N PHE A 151 18.18 -3.61 -0.29
CA PHE A 151 19.28 -2.93 0.40
C PHE A 151 20.63 -3.66 0.29
N ASP A 152 20.65 -4.97 0.02
CA ASP A 152 21.91 -5.69 -0.24
C ASP A 152 22.27 -5.60 -1.73
N MET A 153 23.03 -4.55 -2.04
CA MET A 153 23.75 -4.22 -3.29
C MET A 153 23.00 -4.47 -4.62
N ASP A 154 22.40 -3.39 -5.15
CA ASP A 154 22.21 -3.11 -6.59
C ASP A 154 21.51 -4.16 -7.47
N LEU A 155 20.59 -4.95 -6.92
CA LEU A 155 19.73 -5.81 -7.74
C LEU A 155 18.31 -5.24 -7.87
N ALA A 156 18.04 -4.59 -9.00
CA ALA A 156 16.67 -4.34 -9.44
C ALA A 156 16.14 -5.58 -10.17
N VAL A 157 15.10 -6.23 -9.63
CA VAL A 157 14.41 -7.33 -10.29
C VAL A 157 13.10 -6.81 -10.90
N ALA A 158 12.86 -7.18 -12.15
CA ALA A 158 11.57 -6.98 -12.79
C ALA A 158 10.65 -8.16 -12.49
N ALA A 159 9.49 -7.89 -11.89
CA ALA A 159 8.43 -8.84 -11.68
C ALA A 159 7.33 -8.59 -12.73
N ILE A 160 7.08 -9.59 -13.57
CA ILE A 160 5.93 -9.58 -14.48
C ILE A 160 4.74 -10.15 -13.72
N LEU A 161 3.67 -9.40 -13.70
CA LEU A 161 2.43 -9.77 -13.07
C LEU A 161 1.70 -10.82 -13.91
N GLN A 162 1.60 -12.05 -13.41
CA GLN A 162 0.80 -13.11 -14.00
C GLN A 162 -0.48 -13.32 -13.19
N GLN A 163 -1.63 -13.37 -13.86
CA GLN A 163 -2.89 -13.73 -13.22
C GLN A 163 -2.82 -15.19 -12.74
N GLN A 164 -3.03 -15.44 -11.45
CA GLN A 164 -3.29 -16.79 -10.97
C GLN A 164 -4.65 -17.24 -11.51
N GLN A 165 -4.67 -18.23 -12.42
CA GLN A 165 -5.90 -18.93 -12.74
C GLN A 165 -6.36 -19.68 -11.47
N GLY A 166 -7.51 -19.27 -10.94
CA GLY A 166 -8.10 -19.92 -9.77
C GLY A 166 -8.29 -21.40 -10.03
N ALA A 167 -7.85 -22.23 -9.08
CA ALA A 167 -8.18 -23.65 -9.05
C ALA A 167 -9.70 -23.78 -8.86
N GLY A 168 -10.42 -23.95 -9.96
CA GLY A 168 -11.81 -24.40 -9.94
C GLY A 168 -11.84 -25.81 -9.39
N ASN A 169 -12.17 -25.95 -8.11
CA ASN A 169 -12.48 -27.25 -7.53
C ASN A 169 -13.77 -27.76 -8.17
N ASN A 170 -13.64 -28.60 -9.20
CA ASN A 170 -14.70 -29.47 -9.64
C ASN A 170 -14.94 -30.50 -8.54
N ALA A 171 -15.99 -30.29 -7.75
CA ALA A 171 -16.59 -31.33 -6.93
C ALA A 171 -17.28 -32.32 -7.88
N GLY A 172 -16.66 -33.50 -8.04
CA GLY A 172 -17.29 -34.71 -8.57
C GLY A 172 -17.70 -35.63 -7.43
#